data_AF-H2ZS93-F1
#
_entry.id   AF-H2ZS93-F1
#
_cell.length_a   1.000
_cell.length_b   1.000
_cell.length_c   1.000
_cell.angle_alpha   90.00
_cell.angle_beta   90.00
_cell.angle_gamma   90.00
#
_symmetry.space_group_name_H-M   'P 1'
#
loop_
_entity.id
_entity.type
_entity.pdbx_description
1 polymer ?
#
loop_
_entity_poly.entity_id
_entity_poly.type
_entity_poly.pdbx_seq_one_letter_code
_entity_poly.pdbx_strand_id
1 'polypeptide(L)'
;GMTESIRECNFRRECIRDFFPYRKCFTFPRPIDSKNLKHLDKIPDNELIKDFVEVSKKFCNYIYDSAKPKRVQGAVLNGRLFATLLETFVEFIHNGQAPCLESAVTQMAQIENSKAVEEAVQCYQESMEKLVKFPMGSDELSKHHIHSEKKAYDTFRTRSFKDEKKSYMKRLLQSDLESSYKQYRSKNKRKSEVFCRDLLRKLFQLVEKKVEQNAYQRPGGFREYTLDQELVEKQYLSTPGKGVEASNVLFEFKGKKETEMKLILQNNLAEKEKEITGKCAEVQHTRVLCRVYTKILEFSIEKQLEDEKRSNKENIEKLLQKMEEERMRMMHENKLLLEQKLHNIEKKIDSLKKEES
;
A
#
# COMPACT_ATOMS: atom_id res chain seq x y z
N GLY A 1 19.94 43.90 40.30
CA GLY A 1 20.93 43.73 41.38
C GLY A 1 21.66 42.42 41.19
N MET A 2 22.88 42.31 41.71
CA MET A 2 23.78 41.18 41.47
C MET A 2 23.91 40.20 42.65
N THR A 3 23.16 40.41 43.74
CA THR A 3 23.19 39.49 44.88
C THR A 3 22.58 38.15 44.49
N GLU A 4 23.02 37.08 45.13
CA GLU A 4 22.57 35.69 44.85
C GLU A 4 21.05 35.55 44.92
N SER A 5 20.43 36.07 45.98
CA SER A 5 18.96 36.10 46.13
C SER A 5 18.26 36.83 44.99
N ILE A 6 18.80 37.95 44.51
CA ILE A 6 18.23 38.68 43.36
C ILE A 6 18.42 37.86 42.07
N ARG A 7 19.56 37.19 41.88
CA ARG A 7 19.81 36.33 40.71
C ARG A 7 18.86 35.15 40.66
N GLU A 8 18.64 34.44 41.76
CA GLU A 8 17.65 33.35 41.82
C GLU A 8 16.24 33.82 41.52
N CYS A 9 15.86 34.98 42.06
CA CYS A 9 14.54 35.56 41.84
C CYS A 9 14.33 35.97 40.38
N ASN A 10 15.36 36.53 39.74
CA ASN A 10 15.34 36.87 38.32
C ASN A 10 15.31 35.62 37.44
N PHE A 11 16.14 34.62 37.75
CA PHE A 11 16.18 33.35 37.02
C PHE A 11 14.80 32.68 36.96
N ARG A 12 14.07 32.61 38.09
CA ARG A 12 12.70 32.06 38.10
C ARG A 12 11.74 32.82 37.18
N ARG A 13 11.82 34.15 37.15
CA ARG A 13 10.98 35.00 36.28
C ARG A 13 11.36 34.84 34.81
N GLU A 14 12.64 34.74 34.53
CA GLU A 14 13.19 34.50 33.19
C GLU A 14 12.71 33.15 32.65
N CYS A 15 12.83 32.05 33.42
CA CYS A 15 12.32 30.74 33.00
C CYS A 15 10.83 30.77 32.61
N ILE A 16 9.97 31.45 33.39
CA ILE A 16 8.54 31.56 33.06
C ILE A 16 8.36 32.36 31.76
N ARG A 17 9.12 33.45 31.58
CA ARG A 17 9.03 34.31 30.41
C ARG A 17 9.55 33.62 29.14
N ASP A 18 10.57 32.80 29.27
CA ASP A 18 11.28 32.23 28.13
C ASP A 18 10.65 30.89 27.71
N PHE A 19 10.18 30.06 28.64
CA PHE A 19 9.57 28.76 28.32
C PHE A 19 8.08 28.83 27.95
N PHE A 20 7.35 29.84 28.42
CA PHE A 20 5.90 29.97 28.18
C PHE A 20 5.58 31.25 27.41
N PRO A 21 5.61 31.25 26.06
CA PRO A 21 5.49 32.47 25.26
C PRO A 21 4.16 33.20 25.44
N TYR A 22 3.07 32.47 25.73
CA TYR A 22 1.75 33.02 26.02
C TYR A 22 1.46 32.89 27.51
N ARG A 23 1.14 34.00 28.16
CA ARG A 23 0.87 34.07 29.60
C ARG A 23 -0.39 34.89 29.83
N LYS A 24 -1.31 34.38 30.64
CA LYS A 24 -2.53 35.06 31.06
C LYS A 24 -2.69 34.83 32.57
N CYS A 25 -3.07 35.87 33.29
CA CYS A 25 -3.33 35.80 34.72
C CYS A 25 -4.83 36.00 34.98
N PHE A 26 -5.38 35.19 35.88
CA PHE A 26 -6.74 35.32 36.42
C PHE A 26 -6.64 35.35 37.94
N THR A 27 -7.35 36.27 38.57
CA THR A 27 -7.40 36.40 40.03
C THR A 27 -8.76 35.95 40.52
N PHE A 28 -8.78 34.90 41.34
CA PHE A 28 -10.01 34.32 41.87
C PHE A 28 -10.25 34.86 43.28
N PRO A 29 -11.40 35.49 43.57
CA PRO A 29 -11.77 35.79 44.94
C PRO A 29 -12.04 34.47 45.69
N ARG A 30 -12.15 34.55 47.02
CA ARG A 30 -12.49 33.37 47.80
C ARG A 30 -13.87 32.83 47.36
N PRO A 31 -14.05 31.51 47.17
CA PRO A 31 -15.32 30.96 46.68
C PRO A 31 -16.43 30.96 47.73
N ILE A 32 -16.07 30.76 49.00
CA ILE A 32 -16.98 30.66 50.15
C ILE A 32 -16.22 30.94 51.46
N ASP A 33 -16.92 31.00 52.59
CA ASP A 33 -16.33 31.19 53.92
C ASP A 33 -15.38 30.05 54.34
N SER A 34 -14.48 30.34 55.27
CA SER A 34 -13.43 29.40 55.72
C SER A 34 -13.94 28.07 56.25
N LYS A 35 -15.12 28.04 56.88
CA LYS A 35 -15.62 26.82 57.56
C LYS A 35 -16.10 25.79 56.54
N ASN A 36 -16.62 26.28 55.42
CA ASN A 36 -17.22 25.48 54.36
C ASN A 36 -16.27 25.11 53.21
N LEU A 37 -15.07 25.73 53.12
CA LEU A 37 -14.07 25.41 52.07
C LEU A 37 -13.70 23.92 51.96
N LYS A 38 -13.65 23.20 53.08
CA LYS A 38 -13.35 21.75 53.10
C LYS A 38 -14.44 20.87 52.46
N HIS A 39 -15.59 21.44 52.14
CA HIS A 39 -16.74 20.77 51.53
C HIS A 39 -17.11 21.41 50.19
N LEU A 40 -16.21 22.19 49.58
CA LEU A 40 -16.47 22.96 48.36
C LEU A 40 -16.95 22.09 47.19
N ASP A 41 -16.50 20.84 47.10
CA ASP A 41 -16.90 19.84 46.11
C ASP A 41 -18.38 19.42 46.20
N LYS A 42 -19.03 19.71 47.33
CA LYS A 42 -20.44 19.35 47.61
C LYS A 42 -21.38 20.55 47.61
N ILE A 43 -20.84 21.76 47.47
CA ILE A 43 -21.60 23.01 47.58
C ILE A 43 -22.06 23.43 46.18
N PRO A 44 -23.36 23.70 45.97
CA PRO A 44 -23.86 24.13 44.67
C PRO A 44 -23.44 25.56 44.33
N ASP A 45 -23.32 25.86 43.04
CA ASP A 45 -22.84 27.16 42.52
C ASP A 45 -23.64 28.39 43.03
N ASN A 46 -24.92 28.21 43.37
CA ASN A 46 -25.76 29.29 43.88
C ASN A 46 -25.44 29.71 45.33
N GLU A 47 -24.72 28.86 46.08
CA GLU A 47 -24.21 29.16 47.42
C GLU A 47 -22.81 29.77 47.40
N LEU A 48 -22.15 29.79 46.23
CA LEU A 48 -20.84 30.40 46.06
C LEU A 48 -20.96 31.93 45.92
N ILE A 49 -19.86 32.62 46.26
CA ILE A 49 -19.75 34.06 46.08
C ILE A 49 -19.88 34.38 44.58
N LYS A 50 -20.81 35.28 44.23
CA LYS A 50 -21.14 35.64 42.84
C LYS A 50 -19.90 36.01 42.02
N ASP A 51 -19.04 36.86 42.56
CA ASP A 51 -17.80 37.29 41.89
C ASP A 51 -16.86 36.12 41.57
N PHE A 52 -16.80 35.10 42.45
CA PHE A 52 -16.02 33.89 42.18
C PHE A 52 -16.61 33.09 41.01
N VAL A 53 -17.93 32.93 40.99
CA VAL A 53 -18.65 32.22 39.91
C VAL A 53 -18.46 32.95 38.59
N GLU A 54 -18.56 34.28 38.57
CA GLU A 54 -18.35 35.09 37.38
C GLU A 54 -16.92 34.99 36.84
N VAL A 55 -15.91 35.10 37.70
CA VAL A 55 -14.51 34.94 37.30
C VAL A 55 -14.23 33.52 36.81
N SER A 56 -14.79 32.50 37.45
CA SER A 56 -14.65 31.11 37.04
C SER A 56 -15.26 30.86 35.67
N LYS A 57 -16.45 31.40 35.39
CA LYS A 57 -17.06 31.36 34.04
C LYS A 57 -16.19 32.06 33.00
N LYS A 58 -15.68 33.26 33.31
CA LYS A 58 -14.76 34.00 32.41
C LYS A 58 -13.49 33.20 32.13
N PHE A 59 -12.93 32.53 33.14
CA PHE A 59 -11.78 31.65 32.98
C PHE A 59 -12.10 30.45 32.08
N CYS A 60 -13.19 29.72 32.34
CA CYS A 60 -13.58 28.56 31.54
C CYS A 60 -13.82 28.94 30.08
N ASN A 61 -14.56 30.02 29.83
CA ASN A 61 -14.80 30.53 28.47
C ASN A 61 -13.48 30.87 27.78
N TYR A 62 -12.56 31.57 28.47
CA TYR A 62 -11.24 31.84 27.91
C TYR A 62 -10.49 30.56 27.54
N ILE A 63 -10.52 29.52 28.37
CA ILE A 63 -9.86 28.24 28.05
C ILE A 63 -10.52 27.58 26.83
N TYR A 64 -11.85 27.51 26.76
CA TYR A 64 -12.55 26.92 25.61
C TYR A 64 -12.28 27.66 24.30
N ASP A 65 -12.20 28.99 24.35
CA ASP A 65 -11.97 29.82 23.16
C ASP A 65 -10.50 29.87 22.73
N SER A 66 -9.56 29.82 23.68
CA SER A 66 -8.13 30.06 23.42
C SER A 66 -7.27 28.80 23.37
N ALA A 67 -7.71 27.69 23.96
CA ALA A 67 -6.92 26.46 24.01
C ALA A 67 -6.76 25.88 22.58
N LYS A 68 -5.50 25.73 22.17
CA LYS A 68 -5.16 25.15 20.87
C LYS A 68 -4.93 23.64 21.01
N PRO A 69 -5.25 22.84 19.98
CA PRO A 69 -4.87 21.43 19.95
C PRO A 69 -3.38 21.25 20.21
N LYS A 70 -3.01 20.22 20.99
CA LYS A 70 -1.62 19.94 21.30
C LYS A 70 -0.85 19.68 20.01
N ARG A 71 0.25 20.39 19.84
CA ARG A 71 1.17 20.23 18.70
C ARG A 71 2.56 19.86 19.19
N VAL A 72 3.23 19.05 18.40
CA VAL A 72 4.65 18.74 18.58
C VAL A 72 5.32 18.80 17.21
N GLN A 73 6.36 19.63 17.11
CA GLN A 73 7.08 19.89 15.84
C GLN A 73 6.13 20.15 14.66
N GLY A 74 5.09 20.97 14.88
CA GLY A 74 4.10 21.36 13.86
C GLY A 74 2.91 20.39 13.67
N ALA A 75 3.03 19.12 14.07
CA ALA A 75 1.98 18.13 13.92
C ALA A 75 0.98 18.18 15.08
N VAL A 76 -0.33 18.12 14.78
CA VAL A 76 -1.39 18.00 15.79
C VAL A 76 -1.41 16.57 16.32
N LEU A 77 -1.40 16.41 17.63
CA LEU A 77 -1.50 15.10 18.26
C LEU A 77 -2.97 14.70 18.43
N ASN A 78 -3.32 13.51 17.94
CA ASN A 78 -4.57 12.84 18.30
C ASN A 78 -4.33 11.95 19.54
N GLY A 79 -5.39 11.30 20.04
CA GLY A 79 -5.30 10.47 21.25
C GLY A 79 -4.24 9.35 21.14
N ARG A 80 -4.15 8.68 19.98
CA ARG A 80 -3.16 7.63 19.72
C ARG A 80 -1.72 8.17 19.80
N LEU A 81 -1.42 9.21 19.03
CA LEU A 81 -0.10 9.83 19.02
C LEU A 81 0.28 10.38 20.41
N PHE A 82 -0.69 10.95 21.12
CA PHE A 82 -0.46 11.46 22.47
C PHE A 82 -0.15 10.33 23.45
N ALA A 83 -0.86 9.20 23.39
CA ALA A 83 -0.58 8.03 24.21
C ALA A 83 0.83 7.47 23.95
N THR A 84 1.19 7.25 22.68
CA THR A 84 2.54 6.77 22.31
C THR A 84 3.64 7.73 22.79
N LEU A 85 3.41 9.05 22.71
CA LEU A 85 4.35 10.05 23.24
C LEU A 85 4.51 9.94 24.77
N LEU A 86 3.41 9.76 25.50
CA LEU A 86 3.43 9.61 26.96
C LEU A 86 4.15 8.33 27.38
N GLU A 87 3.86 7.20 26.73
CA GLU A 87 4.56 5.92 26.95
C GLU A 87 6.07 6.10 26.76
N THR A 88 6.48 6.76 25.67
CA THR A 88 7.90 7.05 25.40
C THR A 88 8.55 7.88 26.49
N PHE A 89 7.86 8.92 27.00
CA PHE A 89 8.39 9.72 28.11
C PHE A 89 8.50 8.95 29.42
N VAL A 90 7.50 8.12 29.73
CA VAL A 90 7.52 7.27 30.94
C VAL A 90 8.68 6.27 30.87
N GLU A 91 8.93 5.67 29.70
CA GLU A 91 10.07 4.78 29.48
C GLU A 91 11.42 5.49 29.70
N PHE A 92 11.59 6.71 29.19
CA PHE A 92 12.82 7.48 29.44
C PHE A 92 13.05 7.71 30.93
N ILE A 93 12.02 8.16 31.66
CA ILE A 93 12.11 8.41 33.10
C ILE A 93 12.40 7.10 33.85
N HIS A 94 11.72 6.02 33.50
CA HIS A 94 11.92 4.71 34.11
C HIS A 94 13.36 4.21 33.93
N ASN A 95 13.96 4.47 32.77
CA ASN A 95 15.35 4.11 32.46
C ASN A 95 16.39 5.10 32.99
N GLY A 96 16.00 6.07 33.82
CA GLY A 96 16.89 7.09 34.39
C GLY A 96 17.38 8.14 33.36
N GLN A 97 16.74 8.21 32.20
CA GLN A 97 17.06 9.17 31.15
C GLN A 97 16.23 10.44 31.32
N ALA A 98 16.82 11.60 31.02
CA ALA A 98 16.07 12.84 30.98
C ALA A 98 15.12 12.84 29.77
N PRO A 99 13.81 13.10 29.96
CA PRO A 99 12.85 13.12 28.86
C PRO A 99 13.15 14.27 27.90
N CYS A 100 13.60 13.95 26.69
CA CYS A 100 13.83 14.91 25.63
C CYS A 100 12.71 14.82 24.58
N LEU A 101 12.14 15.97 24.20
CA LEU A 101 11.03 16.03 23.27
C LEU A 101 11.42 15.52 21.88
N GLU A 102 12.62 15.84 21.40
CA GLU A 102 13.08 15.47 20.07
C GLU A 102 13.33 13.96 19.94
N SER A 103 13.95 13.34 20.96
CA SER A 103 14.13 11.90 20.99
C SER A 103 12.79 11.17 21.11
N ALA A 104 11.89 11.66 21.96
CA ALA A 104 10.56 11.05 22.14
C ALA A 104 9.74 11.08 20.85
N VAL A 105 9.76 12.20 20.11
CA VAL A 105 9.07 12.34 18.83
C VAL A 105 9.66 11.42 17.78
N THR A 106 10.99 11.28 17.76
CA THR A 106 11.68 10.39 16.82
C THR A 106 11.30 8.93 17.07
N GLN A 107 11.32 8.49 18.34
CA GLN A 107 10.94 7.13 18.72
C GLN A 107 9.46 6.87 18.47
N MET A 108 8.57 7.81 18.81
CA MET A 108 7.16 7.74 18.49
C MET A 108 6.92 7.60 16.97
N ALA A 109 7.63 8.39 16.14
CA ALA A 109 7.52 8.28 14.68
C ALA A 109 7.96 6.90 14.18
N GLN A 110 9.01 6.32 14.75
CA GLN A 110 9.44 4.96 14.40
C GLN A 110 8.40 3.90 14.76
N ILE A 111 7.81 3.98 15.96
CA ILE A 111 6.77 3.06 16.44
C ILE A 111 5.52 3.17 15.55
N GLU A 112 5.03 4.38 15.33
CA GLU A 112 3.80 4.62 14.57
C GLU A 112 3.97 4.25 13.09
N ASN A 113 5.10 4.58 12.46
CA ASN A 113 5.35 4.22 11.07
C ASN A 113 5.57 2.71 10.88
N SER A 114 6.18 2.03 11.84
CA SER A 114 6.32 0.56 11.78
C SER A 114 4.95 -0.12 11.83
N LYS A 115 4.09 0.27 12.79
CA LYS A 115 2.71 -0.20 12.87
C LYS A 115 1.88 0.17 11.63
N ALA A 116 2.13 1.35 11.04
CA ALA A 116 1.47 1.77 9.80
C ALA A 116 1.80 0.85 8.62
N VAL A 117 3.07 0.42 8.49
CA VAL A 117 3.46 -0.53 7.43
C VAL A 117 2.81 -1.88 7.65
N GLU A 118 2.85 -2.40 8.88
CA GLU A 118 2.25 -3.72 9.21
C GLU A 118 0.76 -3.75 8.86
N GLU A 119 -0.01 -2.76 9.29
CA GLU A 119 -1.44 -2.67 8.99
C GLU A 119 -1.72 -2.49 7.49
N ALA A 120 -0.89 -1.72 6.79
CA ALA A 120 -1.03 -1.55 5.34
C ALA A 120 -0.76 -2.85 4.57
N VAL A 121 0.27 -3.62 4.97
CA VAL A 121 0.57 -4.94 4.39
C VAL A 121 -0.58 -5.91 4.65
N GLN A 122 -1.11 -5.93 5.88
CA GLN A 122 -2.28 -6.75 6.20
C GLN A 122 -3.49 -6.36 5.34
N CYS A 123 -3.80 -5.06 5.23
CA CYS A 123 -4.88 -4.57 4.38
C CYS A 123 -4.71 -4.97 2.91
N TYR A 124 -3.47 -4.95 2.39
CA TYR A 124 -3.15 -5.42 1.05
C TYR A 124 -3.45 -6.92 0.90
N GLN A 125 -2.97 -7.74 1.83
CA GLN A 125 -3.14 -9.20 1.81
C GLN A 125 -4.61 -9.58 1.85
N GLU A 126 -5.38 -9.02 2.78
CA GLU A 126 -6.83 -9.28 2.89
C GLU A 126 -7.59 -8.86 1.63
N SER A 127 -7.18 -7.76 0.99
CA SER A 127 -7.77 -7.29 -0.28
C SER A 127 -7.46 -8.27 -1.40
N MET A 128 -6.19 -8.69 -1.54
CA MET A 128 -5.77 -9.65 -2.56
C MET A 128 -6.42 -11.02 -2.38
N GLU A 129 -6.52 -11.53 -1.15
CA GLU A 129 -7.17 -12.81 -0.86
C GLU A 129 -8.65 -12.84 -1.27
N LYS A 130 -9.35 -11.72 -1.09
CA LYS A 130 -10.78 -11.59 -1.48
C LYS A 130 -10.97 -11.49 -2.99
N LEU A 131 -10.06 -10.80 -3.69
CA LEU A 131 -10.21 -10.49 -5.10
C LEU A 131 -9.64 -11.57 -6.03
N VAL A 132 -8.56 -12.23 -5.62
CA VAL A 132 -7.80 -13.12 -6.50
C VAL A 132 -8.38 -14.53 -6.50
N LYS A 133 -8.70 -15.03 -7.70
CA LYS A 133 -9.13 -16.42 -7.92
C LYS A 133 -8.22 -17.06 -8.95
N PHE A 134 -7.48 -18.08 -8.55
CA PHE A 134 -6.55 -18.76 -9.45
C PHE A 134 -7.19 -19.94 -10.20
N PRO A 135 -6.74 -20.21 -11.44
CA PRO A 135 -5.87 -19.38 -12.26
C PRO A 135 -6.63 -18.21 -12.94
N MET A 136 -5.93 -17.10 -13.21
CA MET A 136 -6.49 -15.92 -13.89
C MET A 136 -5.50 -15.26 -14.85
N GLY A 137 -5.97 -14.31 -15.65
CA GLY A 137 -5.13 -13.54 -16.57
C GLY A 137 -4.12 -12.63 -15.86
N SER A 138 -3.01 -12.31 -16.54
CA SER A 138 -1.99 -11.40 -16.00
C SER A 138 -2.57 -10.00 -15.74
N ASP A 139 -3.37 -9.49 -16.68
CA ASP A 139 -3.97 -8.16 -16.60
C ASP A 139 -4.99 -8.05 -15.46
N GLU A 140 -5.79 -9.09 -15.25
CA GLU A 140 -6.76 -9.13 -14.15
C GLU A 140 -6.05 -9.15 -12.79
N LEU A 141 -5.02 -9.98 -12.66
CA LEU A 141 -4.20 -10.03 -11.45
C LEU A 141 -3.51 -8.69 -11.18
N SER A 142 -3.00 -8.02 -12.22
CA SER A 142 -2.40 -6.69 -12.13
C SER A 142 -3.40 -5.62 -11.68
N LYS A 143 -4.63 -5.63 -12.22
CA LYS A 143 -5.70 -4.73 -11.79
C LYS A 143 -6.04 -4.88 -10.30
N HIS A 144 -6.12 -6.12 -9.80
CA HIS A 144 -6.37 -6.39 -8.39
C HIS A 144 -5.20 -5.96 -7.49
N HIS A 145 -3.96 -6.13 -7.95
CA HIS A 145 -2.77 -5.63 -7.27
C HIS A 145 -2.80 -4.11 -7.12
N ILE A 146 -3.01 -3.36 -8.22
CA ILE A 146 -3.06 -1.89 -8.21
C ILE A 146 -4.16 -1.39 -7.27
N HIS A 147 -5.34 -2.01 -7.30
CA HIS A 147 -6.43 -1.65 -6.39
C HIS A 147 -6.05 -1.87 -4.91
N SER A 148 -5.46 -3.03 -4.61
CA SER A 148 -5.07 -3.40 -3.24
C SER A 148 -3.90 -2.56 -2.74
N GLU A 149 -2.94 -2.22 -3.61
CA GLU A 149 -1.81 -1.34 -3.32
C GLU A 149 -2.29 0.07 -2.95
N LYS A 150 -3.21 0.64 -3.73
CA LYS A 150 -3.80 1.94 -3.42
C LYS A 150 -4.47 1.95 -2.05
N LYS A 151 -5.26 0.92 -1.74
CA LYS A 151 -5.94 0.79 -0.44
C LYS A 151 -4.95 0.66 0.73
N ALA A 152 -3.88 -0.12 0.55
CA ALA A 152 -2.82 -0.26 1.54
C ALA A 152 -2.07 1.06 1.76
N TYR A 153 -1.77 1.79 0.68
CA TYR A 153 -1.17 3.11 0.77
C TYR A 153 -2.05 4.11 1.52
N ASP A 154 -3.35 4.16 1.23
CA ASP A 154 -4.28 5.05 1.93
C ASP A 154 -4.33 4.73 3.43
N THR A 155 -4.31 3.44 3.78
CA THR A 155 -4.22 2.96 5.17
C THR A 155 -2.92 3.43 5.83
N PHE A 156 -1.77 3.21 5.18
CA PHE A 156 -0.47 3.70 5.64
C PHE A 156 -0.48 5.21 5.85
N ARG A 157 -0.98 5.98 4.88
CA ARG A 157 -1.00 7.45 4.90
C ARG A 157 -1.76 7.98 6.10
N THR A 158 -2.92 7.40 6.42
CA THR A 158 -3.74 7.84 7.56
C THR A 158 -3.09 7.54 8.92
N ARG A 159 -2.26 6.49 8.98
CA ARG A 159 -1.60 6.05 10.22
C ARG A 159 -0.21 6.62 10.42
N SER A 160 0.54 6.84 9.33
CA SER A 160 1.92 7.29 9.35
C SER A 160 2.09 8.65 10.03
N PHE A 161 3.24 8.84 10.66
CA PHE A 161 3.61 10.07 11.36
C PHE A 161 5.07 10.44 11.09
N LYS A 162 5.30 11.62 10.51
CA LYS A 162 6.64 12.19 10.26
C LYS A 162 7.64 11.23 9.57
N ASP A 163 7.22 10.49 8.54
CA ASP A 163 8.14 9.74 7.66
C ASP A 163 8.87 10.69 6.68
N GLU A 164 9.69 11.60 7.20
CA GLU A 164 10.30 12.70 6.45
C GLU A 164 11.21 12.21 5.30
N LYS A 165 11.94 11.11 5.51
CA LYS A 165 12.80 10.48 4.50
C LYS A 165 12.05 9.50 3.59
N LYS A 166 10.74 9.32 3.80
CA LYS A 166 9.88 8.38 3.06
C LYS A 166 10.40 6.93 3.12
N SER A 167 11.14 6.57 4.17
CA SER A 167 11.81 5.26 4.26
C SER A 167 10.81 4.15 4.51
N TYR A 168 9.81 4.41 5.36
CA TYR A 168 8.75 3.43 5.65
C TYR A 168 7.82 3.28 4.45
N MET A 169 7.49 4.39 3.79
CA MET A 169 6.71 4.36 2.55
C MET A 169 7.41 3.58 1.43
N LYS A 170 8.73 3.79 1.24
CA LYS A 170 9.53 3.02 0.27
C LYS A 170 9.58 1.55 0.63
N ARG A 171 9.78 1.21 1.91
CA ARG A 171 9.77 -0.19 2.40
C ARG A 171 8.46 -0.87 2.05
N LEU A 172 7.32 -0.22 2.36
CA LEU A 172 5.99 -0.75 2.04
C LEU A 172 5.84 -1.05 0.55
N LEU A 173 6.01 -0.04 -0.31
CA LEU A 173 5.71 -0.17 -1.75
C LEU A 173 6.75 -1.04 -2.49
N GLN A 174 8.05 -0.78 -2.26
CA GLN A 174 9.13 -1.35 -3.07
C GLN A 174 9.64 -2.69 -2.53
N SER A 175 9.33 -3.05 -1.29
CA SER A 175 9.77 -4.29 -0.67
C SER A 175 8.59 -5.19 -0.31
N ASP A 176 7.74 -4.77 0.63
CA ASP A 176 6.73 -5.65 1.22
C ASP A 176 5.64 -6.03 0.20
N LEU A 177 5.06 -5.03 -0.49
CA LEU A 177 3.99 -5.25 -1.46
C LEU A 177 4.51 -5.91 -2.75
N GLU A 178 5.66 -5.49 -3.27
CA GLU A 178 6.26 -6.11 -4.47
C GLU A 178 6.64 -7.58 -4.22
N SER A 179 7.19 -7.89 -3.03
CA SER A 179 7.48 -9.27 -2.63
C SER A 179 6.20 -10.11 -2.55
N SER A 180 5.15 -9.58 -1.92
CA SER A 180 3.86 -10.24 -1.86
C SER A 180 3.28 -10.46 -3.27
N TYR A 181 3.33 -9.45 -4.15
CA TYR A 181 2.84 -9.56 -5.52
C TYR A 181 3.59 -10.60 -6.35
N LYS A 182 4.91 -10.72 -6.19
CA LYS A 182 5.70 -11.82 -6.78
C LYS A 182 5.19 -13.19 -6.35
N GLN A 183 4.83 -13.37 -5.08
CA GLN A 183 4.26 -14.64 -4.59
C GLN A 183 2.91 -14.94 -5.25
N TYR A 184 2.02 -13.94 -5.36
CA TYR A 184 0.74 -14.10 -6.06
C TYR A 184 0.93 -14.49 -7.53
N ARG A 185 1.86 -13.85 -8.26
CA ARG A 185 2.20 -14.20 -9.64
C ARG A 185 2.70 -15.64 -9.77
N SER A 186 3.63 -16.05 -8.92
CA SER A 186 4.16 -17.42 -8.91
C SER A 186 3.08 -18.47 -8.61
N LYS A 187 2.18 -18.17 -7.65
CA LYS A 187 1.05 -19.04 -7.31
C LYS A 187 0.05 -19.14 -8.46
N ASN A 188 -0.24 -18.03 -9.15
CA ASN A 188 -1.09 -18.01 -10.35
C ASN A 188 -0.50 -18.88 -11.46
N LYS A 189 0.80 -18.68 -11.77
CA LYS A 189 1.54 -19.43 -12.77
C LYS A 189 1.44 -20.94 -12.52
N ARG A 190 1.76 -21.38 -11.29
CA ARG A 190 1.67 -22.80 -10.91
C ARG A 190 0.24 -23.36 -11.05
N LYS A 191 -0.77 -22.62 -10.61
CA LYS A 191 -2.18 -23.06 -10.71
C LYS A 191 -2.65 -23.14 -12.17
N SER A 192 -2.21 -22.21 -13.01
CA SER A 192 -2.47 -22.21 -14.44
C SER A 192 -1.81 -23.41 -15.11
N GLU A 193 -0.54 -23.68 -14.81
CA GLU A 193 0.18 -24.84 -15.36
C GLU A 193 -0.52 -26.16 -15.02
N VAL A 194 -0.86 -26.38 -13.75
CA VAL A 194 -1.56 -27.59 -13.31
C VAL A 194 -2.90 -27.74 -14.02
N PHE A 195 -3.70 -26.67 -14.06
CA PHE A 195 -5.00 -26.68 -14.73
C PHE A 195 -4.88 -27.03 -16.22
N CYS A 196 -3.93 -26.41 -16.93
CA CYS A 196 -3.69 -26.66 -18.34
C CYS A 196 -3.21 -28.09 -18.62
N ARG A 197 -2.28 -28.62 -17.80
CA ARG A 197 -1.78 -30.00 -17.94
C ARG A 197 -2.89 -31.01 -17.69
N ASP A 198 -3.71 -30.80 -16.66
CA ASP A 198 -4.85 -31.68 -16.36
C ASP A 198 -5.95 -31.61 -17.44
N LEU A 199 -6.21 -30.43 -17.98
CA LEU A 199 -7.15 -30.24 -19.09
C LEU A 199 -6.68 -30.99 -20.34
N LEU A 200 -5.42 -30.82 -20.75
CA LEU A 200 -4.87 -31.54 -21.91
C LEU A 200 -4.88 -33.05 -21.69
N ARG A 201 -4.54 -33.54 -20.50
CA ARG A 201 -4.62 -34.97 -20.17
C ARG A 201 -6.04 -35.52 -20.37
N LYS A 202 -7.06 -34.78 -19.92
CA LYS A 202 -8.47 -35.18 -20.08
C LYS A 202 -8.91 -35.16 -21.53
N LEU A 203 -8.60 -34.09 -22.27
CA LEU A 203 -8.99 -33.97 -23.69
C LEU A 203 -8.30 -35.04 -24.55
N PHE A 204 -7.05 -35.36 -24.24
CA PHE A 204 -6.27 -36.32 -25.01
C PHE A 204 -6.55 -37.79 -24.64
N GLN A 205 -7.25 -38.07 -23.54
CA GLN A 205 -7.46 -39.43 -23.03
C GLN A 205 -8.10 -40.39 -24.06
N LEU A 206 -9.00 -39.90 -24.91
CA LEU A 206 -9.61 -40.70 -25.99
C LEU A 206 -8.60 -41.03 -27.09
N VAL A 207 -7.78 -40.05 -27.47
CA VAL A 207 -6.72 -40.21 -28.47
C VAL A 207 -5.66 -41.17 -27.95
N GLU A 208 -5.27 -41.05 -26.68
CA GLU A 208 -4.31 -41.92 -26.01
C GLU A 208 -4.76 -43.39 -26.01
N LYS A 209 -6.04 -43.65 -25.67
CA LYS A 209 -6.61 -45.02 -25.78
C LYS A 209 -6.58 -45.57 -27.21
N LYS A 210 -6.89 -44.74 -28.22
CA LYS A 210 -6.79 -45.17 -29.62
C LYS A 210 -5.34 -45.50 -30.01
N VAL A 211 -4.36 -44.76 -29.48
CA VAL A 211 -2.93 -45.07 -29.68
C VAL A 211 -2.56 -46.40 -29.02
N GLU A 212 -2.94 -46.61 -27.76
CA GLU A 212 -2.66 -47.85 -27.01
C GLU A 212 -3.27 -49.09 -27.69
N GLN A 213 -4.44 -48.93 -28.32
CA GLN A 213 -5.12 -49.99 -29.08
C GLN A 213 -4.57 -50.18 -30.50
N ASN A 214 -3.50 -49.47 -30.88
CA ASN A 214 -2.93 -49.47 -32.22
C ASN A 214 -3.94 -49.12 -33.34
N ALA A 215 -4.99 -48.35 -33.03
CA ALA A 215 -6.07 -48.03 -33.97
C ALA A 215 -5.59 -47.21 -35.19
N TYR A 216 -4.44 -46.54 -35.07
CA TYR A 216 -3.82 -45.74 -36.13
C TYR A 216 -2.82 -46.51 -37.01
N GLN A 217 -2.55 -47.79 -36.73
CA GLN A 217 -1.65 -48.65 -37.53
C GLN A 217 -2.35 -49.27 -38.75
N ARG A 218 -3.13 -48.45 -39.46
CA ARG A 218 -3.88 -48.82 -40.66
C ARG A 218 -3.71 -47.76 -41.74
N PRO A 219 -3.89 -48.09 -43.03
CA PRO A 219 -3.85 -47.09 -44.09
C PRO A 219 -4.79 -45.92 -43.80
N GLY A 220 -4.26 -44.69 -43.77
CA GLY A 220 -5.00 -43.46 -43.44
C GLY A 220 -5.10 -43.12 -41.95
N GLY A 221 -4.56 -43.97 -41.06
CA GLY A 221 -4.55 -43.74 -39.60
C GLY A 221 -3.72 -42.52 -39.18
N PHE A 222 -2.71 -42.13 -39.96
CA PHE A 222 -1.95 -40.90 -39.71
C PHE A 222 -2.83 -39.66 -39.85
N ARG A 223 -3.63 -39.57 -40.93
CA ARG A 223 -4.58 -38.46 -41.14
C ARG A 223 -5.61 -38.38 -40.03
N GLU A 224 -6.13 -39.53 -39.58
CA GLU A 224 -7.07 -39.61 -38.46
C GLU A 224 -6.44 -39.08 -37.16
N TYR A 225 -5.19 -39.46 -36.87
CA TYR A 225 -4.46 -38.96 -35.70
C TYR A 225 -4.22 -37.44 -35.75
N THR A 226 -3.87 -36.89 -36.92
CA THR A 226 -3.71 -35.44 -37.09
C THR A 226 -5.01 -34.69 -36.82
N LEU A 227 -6.14 -35.18 -37.35
CA LEU A 227 -7.46 -34.57 -37.11
C LEU A 227 -7.87 -34.65 -35.63
N ASP A 228 -7.63 -35.78 -34.98
CA ASP A 228 -7.91 -35.95 -33.55
C ASP A 228 -7.06 -35.00 -32.69
N GLN A 229 -5.80 -34.76 -33.05
CA GLN A 229 -4.95 -33.75 -32.39
C GLN A 229 -5.46 -32.32 -32.61
N GLU A 230 -5.84 -31.96 -33.83
CA GLU A 230 -6.39 -30.63 -34.15
C GLU A 230 -7.70 -30.38 -33.38
N LEU A 231 -8.53 -31.41 -33.21
CA LEU A 231 -9.76 -31.34 -32.43
C LEU A 231 -9.47 -31.08 -30.95
N VAL A 232 -8.51 -31.80 -30.36
CA VAL A 232 -8.07 -31.59 -28.97
C VAL A 232 -7.52 -30.17 -28.79
N GLU A 233 -6.71 -29.68 -29.73
CA GLU A 233 -6.18 -28.33 -29.70
C GLU A 233 -7.30 -27.28 -29.76
N LYS A 234 -8.25 -27.44 -30.68
CA LYS A 234 -9.40 -26.52 -30.81
C LYS A 234 -10.22 -26.48 -29.52
N GLN A 235 -10.49 -27.63 -28.93
CA GLN A 235 -11.20 -27.74 -27.65
C GLN A 235 -10.41 -27.06 -26.52
N TYR A 236 -9.11 -27.29 -26.44
CA TYR A 236 -8.24 -26.64 -25.46
C TYR A 236 -8.24 -25.12 -25.62
N LEU A 237 -8.08 -24.60 -26.84
CA LEU A 237 -8.08 -23.16 -27.11
C LEU A 237 -9.42 -22.52 -26.74
N SER A 238 -10.54 -23.20 -27.02
CA SER A 238 -11.88 -22.71 -26.68
C SER A 238 -12.22 -22.70 -25.19
N THR A 239 -11.52 -23.48 -24.35
CA THR A 239 -11.84 -23.58 -22.92
C THR A 239 -11.41 -22.32 -22.15
N PRO A 240 -12.30 -21.55 -21.51
CA PRO A 240 -11.92 -20.35 -20.77
C PRO A 240 -11.18 -20.69 -19.45
N GLY A 241 -10.56 -19.67 -18.83
CA GLY A 241 -10.02 -19.79 -17.46
C GLY A 241 -8.70 -20.57 -17.34
N LYS A 242 -7.94 -20.71 -18.43
CA LYS A 242 -6.65 -21.43 -18.42
C LYS A 242 -5.53 -20.68 -17.67
N GLY A 243 -5.61 -19.35 -17.63
CA GLY A 243 -4.59 -18.48 -17.03
C GLY A 243 -3.35 -18.30 -17.92
N VAL A 244 -2.25 -17.87 -17.31
CA VAL A 244 -1.04 -17.37 -17.98
C VAL A 244 -0.17 -18.44 -18.66
N GLU A 245 -0.24 -19.70 -18.24
CA GLU A 245 0.60 -20.79 -18.79
C GLU A 245 -0.08 -21.56 -19.93
N ALA A 246 -1.22 -21.09 -20.44
CA ALA A 246 -1.98 -21.77 -21.47
C ALA A 246 -1.16 -22.08 -22.74
N SER A 247 -0.40 -21.10 -23.23
CA SER A 247 0.39 -21.22 -24.45
C SER A 247 1.63 -22.11 -24.26
N ASN A 248 2.34 -21.93 -23.14
CA ASN A 248 3.58 -22.68 -22.85
C ASN A 248 3.28 -24.18 -22.68
N VAL A 249 2.25 -24.52 -21.90
CA VAL A 249 1.87 -25.92 -21.68
C VAL A 249 1.40 -26.59 -22.97
N LEU A 250 0.66 -25.88 -23.83
CA LEU A 250 0.27 -26.39 -25.14
C LEU A 250 1.48 -26.62 -26.05
N PHE A 251 2.43 -25.69 -26.06
CA PHE A 251 3.68 -25.83 -26.83
C PHE A 251 4.49 -27.05 -26.38
N GLU A 252 4.71 -27.23 -25.07
CA GLU A 252 5.39 -28.41 -24.53
C GLU A 252 4.66 -29.72 -24.90
N PHE A 253 3.33 -29.71 -24.82
CA PHE A 253 2.50 -30.86 -25.16
C PHE A 253 2.65 -31.23 -26.63
N LYS A 254 2.55 -30.26 -27.55
CA LYS A 254 2.76 -30.48 -28.99
C LYS A 254 4.14 -31.05 -29.29
N GLY A 255 5.19 -30.51 -28.67
CA GLY A 255 6.55 -31.04 -28.84
C GLY A 255 6.69 -32.50 -28.41
N LYS A 256 6.04 -32.90 -27.30
CA LYS A 256 6.00 -34.30 -26.85
C LYS A 256 5.20 -35.21 -27.78
N LYS A 257 4.16 -34.70 -28.44
CA LYS A 257 3.31 -35.49 -29.33
C LYS A 257 3.82 -35.56 -30.76
N GLU A 258 4.73 -34.68 -31.15
CA GLU A 258 5.42 -34.73 -32.44
C GLU A 258 6.32 -35.97 -32.57
N THR A 259 6.94 -36.43 -31.48
CA THR A 259 7.75 -37.67 -31.47
C THR A 259 6.86 -38.90 -31.67
N GLU A 260 5.71 -38.96 -31.01
CA GLU A 260 4.69 -39.99 -31.18
C GLU A 260 4.12 -40.01 -32.61
N MET A 261 3.85 -38.83 -33.16
CA MET A 261 3.41 -38.66 -34.55
C MET A 261 4.43 -39.21 -35.56
N LYS A 262 5.73 -38.98 -35.34
CA LYS A 262 6.82 -39.52 -36.18
C LYS A 262 6.88 -41.05 -36.16
N LEU A 263 6.62 -41.68 -35.01
CA LEU A 263 6.58 -43.14 -34.88
C LEU A 263 5.39 -43.75 -35.65
N ILE A 264 4.20 -43.15 -35.53
CA ILE A 264 3.00 -43.59 -36.25
C ILE A 264 3.23 -43.48 -37.76
N LEU A 265 3.84 -42.39 -38.23
CA LEU A 265 4.19 -42.20 -39.64
C LEU A 265 5.22 -43.24 -40.14
N GLN A 266 6.22 -43.57 -39.32
CA GLN A 266 7.25 -44.56 -39.70
C GLN A 266 6.70 -45.97 -39.94
N ASN A 267 5.64 -46.35 -39.22
CA ASN A 267 4.99 -47.66 -39.30
C ASN A 267 3.98 -47.77 -40.46
N ASN A 268 3.45 -46.65 -40.97
CA ASN A 268 2.55 -46.60 -42.13
C ASN A 268 3.34 -46.49 -43.45
N LEU A 269 3.85 -47.63 -43.94
CA LEU A 269 4.72 -47.74 -45.13
C LEU A 269 4.15 -47.06 -46.41
N ALA A 270 2.83 -47.06 -46.61
CA ALA A 270 2.17 -46.48 -47.79
C ALA A 270 2.05 -44.93 -47.79
N GLU A 271 2.13 -44.28 -46.62
CA GLU A 271 2.15 -42.80 -46.52
C GLU A 271 3.57 -42.23 -46.50
N LYS A 272 4.54 -43.05 -46.10
CA LYS A 272 5.98 -42.75 -46.11
C LYS A 272 6.49 -42.29 -47.48
N GLU A 273 6.03 -42.92 -48.56
CA GLU A 273 6.44 -42.57 -49.94
C GLU A 273 5.79 -41.27 -50.46
N LYS A 274 4.61 -40.87 -49.97
CA LYS A 274 3.92 -39.64 -50.41
C LYS A 274 4.42 -38.36 -49.73
N GLU A 275 5.04 -38.47 -48.55
CA GLU A 275 5.47 -37.30 -47.75
C GLU A 275 6.95 -36.95 -47.93
N ILE A 276 7.81 -37.94 -48.19
CA ILE A 276 9.26 -37.73 -48.43
C ILE A 276 9.50 -36.83 -49.65
N THR A 277 8.66 -36.92 -50.69
CA THR A 277 8.75 -36.08 -51.90
C THR A 277 8.21 -34.66 -51.72
N GLY A 278 7.46 -34.37 -50.66
CA GLY A 278 6.83 -33.06 -50.45
C GLY A 278 7.44 -32.19 -49.35
N LYS A 279 7.77 -32.76 -48.18
CA LYS A 279 8.03 -31.96 -46.96
C LYS A 279 9.50 -31.63 -46.65
N CYS A 280 10.46 -32.24 -47.33
CA CYS A 280 11.88 -32.10 -46.96
C CYS A 280 12.42 -30.66 -47.17
N ALA A 281 11.85 -29.90 -48.11
CA ALA A 281 12.23 -28.50 -48.37
C ALA A 281 11.54 -27.49 -47.42
N GLU A 282 10.28 -27.71 -47.03
CA GLU A 282 9.55 -26.82 -46.11
C GLU A 282 10.00 -26.95 -44.65
N VAL A 283 10.40 -28.15 -44.21
CA VAL A 283 10.82 -28.39 -42.81
C VAL A 283 12.13 -27.67 -42.48
N GLN A 284 13.07 -27.57 -43.42
CA GLN A 284 14.31 -26.81 -43.20
C GLN A 284 14.06 -25.29 -43.18
N HIS A 285 13.22 -24.78 -44.09
CA HIS A 285 12.89 -23.34 -44.13
C HIS A 285 12.09 -22.89 -42.89
N THR A 286 11.08 -23.68 -42.50
CA THR A 286 10.24 -23.41 -41.32
C THR A 286 11.04 -23.53 -40.02
N ARG A 287 11.99 -24.47 -39.93
CA ARG A 287 12.83 -24.65 -38.72
C ARG A 287 13.83 -23.51 -38.52
N VAL A 288 14.37 -22.95 -39.61
CA VAL A 288 15.22 -21.74 -39.55
C VAL A 288 14.37 -20.52 -39.19
N LEU A 289 13.21 -20.33 -39.83
CA LEU A 289 12.27 -19.25 -39.51
C LEU A 289 11.77 -19.31 -38.06
N CYS A 290 11.40 -20.48 -37.55
CA CYS A 290 11.01 -20.67 -36.16
C CYS A 290 12.15 -20.28 -35.21
N ARG A 291 13.40 -20.68 -35.47
CA ARG A 291 14.54 -20.30 -34.63
C ARG A 291 14.77 -18.79 -34.58
N VAL A 292 14.58 -18.12 -35.71
CA VAL A 292 14.66 -16.65 -35.81
C VAL A 292 13.48 -16.01 -35.08
N TYR A 293 12.26 -16.50 -35.28
CA TYR A 293 11.06 -15.99 -34.61
C TYR A 293 11.11 -16.18 -33.09
N THR A 294 11.60 -17.31 -32.58
CA THR A 294 11.76 -17.55 -31.15
C THR A 294 12.75 -16.57 -30.53
N LYS A 295 13.89 -16.33 -31.18
CA LYS A 295 14.86 -15.32 -30.71
C LYS A 295 14.31 -13.89 -30.75
N ILE A 296 13.53 -13.55 -31.78
CA ILE A 296 12.88 -12.24 -31.89
C ILE A 296 11.81 -12.08 -30.79
N LEU A 297 11.03 -13.13 -30.52
CA LEU A 297 10.04 -13.15 -29.44
C LEU A 297 10.70 -13.05 -28.07
N GLU A 298 11.77 -13.81 -27.80
CA GLU A 298 12.52 -13.73 -26.54
C GLU A 298 13.08 -12.32 -26.32
N PHE A 299 13.72 -11.73 -27.34
CA PHE A 299 14.23 -10.36 -27.28
C PHE A 299 13.09 -9.34 -27.10
N SER A 300 11.95 -9.54 -27.77
CA SER A 300 10.77 -8.68 -27.62
C SER A 300 10.15 -8.78 -26.23
N ILE A 301 10.11 -9.98 -25.64
CA ILE A 301 9.59 -10.20 -24.28
C ILE A 301 10.54 -9.59 -23.25
N GLU A 302 11.86 -9.79 -23.37
CA GLU A 302 12.84 -9.15 -22.48
C GLU A 302 12.72 -7.63 -22.54
N LYS A 303 12.67 -7.06 -23.76
CA LYS A 303 12.50 -5.63 -23.94
C LYS A 303 11.17 -5.12 -23.39
N GLN A 304 10.07 -5.83 -23.62
CA GLN A 304 8.76 -5.48 -23.04
C GLN A 304 8.79 -5.52 -21.51
N LEU A 305 9.45 -6.52 -20.92
CA LEU A 305 9.54 -6.67 -19.47
C LEU A 305 10.43 -5.59 -18.84
N GLU A 306 11.44 -5.13 -19.57
CA GLU A 306 12.32 -4.02 -19.18
C GLU A 306 11.64 -2.66 -19.34
N ASP A 307 10.91 -2.45 -20.44
CA ASP A 307 10.08 -1.28 -20.68
C ASP A 307 8.92 -1.20 -19.69
N GLU A 308 8.29 -2.32 -19.32
CA GLU A 308 7.23 -2.39 -18.33
C GLU A 308 7.77 -2.12 -16.91
N LYS A 309 8.97 -2.61 -16.58
CA LYS A 309 9.68 -2.22 -15.34
C LYS A 309 9.98 -0.71 -15.32
N ARG A 310 10.49 -0.15 -16.42
CA ARG A 310 10.76 1.29 -16.53
C ARG A 310 9.49 2.11 -16.42
N SER A 311 8.43 1.71 -17.14
CA SER A 311 7.13 2.38 -17.13
C SER A 311 6.45 2.30 -15.76
N ASN A 312 6.49 1.16 -15.07
CA ASN A 312 5.98 1.06 -13.72
C ASN A 312 6.76 1.95 -12.75
N LYS A 313 8.09 1.99 -12.87
CA LYS A 313 8.93 2.89 -12.07
C LYS A 313 8.56 4.36 -12.33
N GLU A 314 8.42 4.77 -13.59
CA GLU A 314 8.02 6.12 -13.97
C GLU A 314 6.59 6.46 -13.56
N ASN A 315 5.65 5.52 -13.64
CA ASN A 315 4.27 5.71 -13.19
C ASN A 315 4.20 5.87 -11.69
N ILE A 316 5.00 5.11 -10.92
CA ILE A 316 5.14 5.29 -9.48
C ILE A 316 5.74 6.66 -9.19
N GLU A 317 6.80 7.08 -9.88
CA GLU A 317 7.40 8.41 -9.72
C GLU A 317 6.42 9.54 -10.05
N LYS A 318 5.67 9.42 -11.15
CA LYS A 318 4.61 10.38 -11.53
C LYS A 318 3.47 10.41 -10.52
N LEU A 319 3.04 9.25 -10.01
CA LEU A 319 2.01 9.17 -8.97
C LEU A 319 2.51 9.85 -7.70
N LEU A 320 3.75 9.58 -7.28
CA LEU A 320 4.38 10.23 -6.14
C LEU A 320 4.48 11.75 -6.33
N GLN A 321 4.85 12.22 -7.52
CA GLN A 321 4.94 13.64 -7.84
C GLN A 321 3.57 14.31 -7.79
N LYS A 322 2.56 13.73 -8.46
CA LYS A 322 1.20 14.27 -8.48
C LYS A 322 0.58 14.33 -7.08
N MET A 323 0.86 13.33 -6.25
CA MET A 323 0.40 13.29 -4.87
C MET A 323 1.15 14.29 -3.96
N GLU A 324 2.44 14.56 -4.22
CA GLU A 324 3.18 15.62 -3.54
C GLU A 324 2.66 17.01 -3.95
N GLU A 325 2.34 17.21 -5.22
CA GLU A 325 1.70 18.43 -5.72
C GLU A 325 0.31 18.65 -5.07
N GLU A 326 -0.49 17.60 -4.90
CA GLU A 326 -1.74 17.67 -4.14
C GLU A 326 -1.50 17.99 -2.66
N ARG A 327 -0.46 17.40 -2.04
CA ARG A 327 -0.08 17.72 -0.65
C ARG A 327 0.33 19.18 -0.50
N MET A 328 1.14 19.70 -1.41
CA MET A 328 1.59 21.09 -1.40
C MET A 328 0.43 22.06 -1.66
N ARG A 329 -0.48 21.72 -2.57
CA ARG A 329 -1.73 22.48 -2.78
C ARG A 329 -2.58 22.53 -1.52
N MET A 330 -2.84 21.39 -0.89
CA MET A 330 -3.63 21.33 0.34
C MET A 330 -2.95 22.08 1.49
N MET A 331 -1.62 22.01 1.60
CA MET A 331 -0.86 22.77 2.59
C MET A 331 -0.93 24.28 2.33
N HIS A 332 -0.85 24.70 1.06
CA HIS A 332 -0.97 26.09 0.65
C HIS A 332 -2.38 26.65 0.90
N GLU A 333 -3.44 25.91 0.53
CA GLU A 333 -4.83 26.26 0.81
C GLU A 333 -5.09 26.39 2.32
N ASN A 334 -4.59 25.44 3.11
CA ASN A 334 -4.69 25.51 4.57
C ASN A 334 -3.95 26.73 5.14
N LYS A 335 -2.78 27.08 4.58
CA LYS A 335 -2.03 28.27 4.97
C LYS A 335 -2.81 29.54 4.66
N LEU A 336 -3.35 29.66 3.45
CA LEU A 336 -4.15 30.82 3.03
C LEU A 336 -5.41 30.98 3.89
N LEU A 337 -6.10 29.88 4.20
CA LEU A 337 -7.25 29.89 5.10
C LEU A 337 -6.88 30.35 6.51
N LEU A 338 -5.70 29.95 7.00
CA LEU A 338 -5.18 30.41 8.29
C LEU A 338 -4.87 31.91 8.27
N GLU A 339 -4.25 32.41 7.20
CA GLU A 339 -3.95 33.85 7.02
C GLU A 339 -5.24 34.68 6.94
N GLN A 340 -6.26 34.21 6.21
CA GLN A 340 -7.57 34.85 6.17
C GLN A 340 -8.26 34.88 7.53
N LYS A 341 -8.19 33.78 8.30
CA LYS A 341 -8.73 33.74 9.67
C LYS A 341 -7.99 34.70 10.60
N LEU A 342 -6.67 34.78 10.51
CA LEU A 342 -5.86 35.73 11.26
C LEU A 342 -6.25 37.17 10.92
N HIS A 343 -6.36 37.51 9.64
CA HIS A 343 -6.77 38.84 9.19
C HIS A 343 -8.18 39.23 9.66
N ASN A 344 -9.12 38.28 9.66
CA ASN A 344 -10.48 38.51 10.18
C ASN A 344 -10.49 38.72 11.69
N ILE A 345 -9.62 38.02 12.43
CA ILE A 345 -9.44 38.22 13.88
C ILE A 345 -8.84 39.60 14.15
N GLU A 346 -7.81 40.01 13.39
CA GLU A 346 -7.20 41.34 13.49
C GLU A 346 -8.21 42.47 13.25
N LYS A 347 -9.01 42.37 12.18
CA LYS A 347 -10.10 43.33 11.92
C LYS A 347 -11.13 43.41 13.04
N LYS A 348 -11.46 42.27 13.65
CA LYS A 348 -12.43 42.20 14.76
C LYS A 348 -11.85 42.78 16.05
N ILE A 349 -10.54 42.65 16.26
CA ILE A 349 -9.82 43.31 17.36
C ILE A 349 -9.79 44.82 17.14
N ASP A 350 -9.54 45.29 15.93
CA ASP A 350 -9.49 46.73 15.61
C ASP A 350 -10.87 47.39 15.65
N SER A 351 -11.96 46.68 15.31
CA SER A 351 -13.31 47.19 15.49
C SER A 351 -13.69 47.34 16.96
N LEU A 352 -13.34 46.35 17.80
CA LEU A 352 -13.59 46.42 19.25
C LEU A 352 -12.82 47.57 19.91
N LYS A 353 -11.57 47.83 19.48
CA LYS A 353 -10.79 48.97 19.96
C LYS A 353 -11.35 50.33 19.55
N LYS A 354 -12.10 50.40 18.45
CA LYS A 354 -12.78 51.64 17.99
C LYS A 354 -14.14 51.86 18.65
N GLU A 355 -14.76 50.83 19.20
CA GLU A 355 -16.00 50.95 20.00
C GLU A 355 -15.72 51.31 21.47
N GLU A 356 -14.49 51.07 21.95
CA GLU A 356 -14.02 51.45 23.30
C GLU A 356 -13.33 52.82 23.38
N SER A 357 -13.23 53.57 22.27
CA SER A 357 -12.69 54.93 22.20
C SER A 357 -13.73 55.91 21.71
#